data_AF-A0A2A4J091-F1
#
_entry.id   AF-A0A2A4J091-F1
#
_cell.length_a   1.000
_cell.length_b   1.000
_cell.length_c   1.000
_cell.angle_alpha   90.00
_cell.angle_beta   90.00
_cell.angle_gamma   90.00
#
_symmetry.space_group_name_H-M   'P 1'
#
loop_
_entity.id
_entity.type
_entity.pdbx_description
1 polymer ?
#
loop_
_entity_poly.entity_id
_entity_poly.type
_entity_poly.pdbx_seq_one_letter_code
_entity_poly.pdbx_strand_id
1 'polypeptide(L)'
;MLCKEQGITVTGVCVVYELFVAQKRRSSGGISRWSWVDAWGKGSGWGCACGEAARRVATVCCATLALLAARLHVMGAQLPVFTRFDNPAGAAQPPARHLTFAYLPALNAWLLTLPEALCCDWTMGTVALLKTWRDPRNLATLALVIIIVAATIHALRTRSSALSMRGKLAAAEHCLARAAALAPHEHYIQRHLAVVRARRQAQAAPPSDTPPNPAHSATATTEVRARWNYIPQQPPDPHETDDS
;
A
#
# COMPACT_ATOMS: atom_id res chain seq x y z
N MET A 1 7.78 -3.18 21.57
CA MET A 1 7.64 -4.42 22.37
C MET A 1 7.70 -4.18 23.90
N LEU A 2 7.77 -2.92 24.39
CA LEU A 2 7.85 -2.64 25.82
C LEU A 2 6.52 -2.93 26.57
N CYS A 3 5.38 -2.88 25.88
CA CYS A 3 4.12 -3.47 26.33
C CYS A 3 3.87 -4.75 25.53
N LYS A 4 3.68 -5.89 26.21
CA LYS A 4 3.70 -7.26 25.67
C LYS A 4 2.76 -7.48 24.48
N GLU A 5 1.51 -7.03 24.58
CA GLU A 5 0.45 -7.22 23.58
C GLU A 5 0.50 -6.12 22.50
N GLN A 6 0.67 -4.86 22.93
CA GLN A 6 0.66 -3.69 22.03
C GLN A 6 1.84 -3.66 21.05
N GLY A 7 2.97 -4.30 21.40
CA GLY A 7 4.12 -4.40 20.51
C GLY A 7 3.83 -5.18 19.22
N ILE A 8 3.00 -6.23 19.30
CA ILE A 8 2.66 -7.09 18.15
C ILE A 8 1.53 -6.44 17.33
N THR A 9 0.56 -5.80 17.99
CA THR A 9 -0.55 -5.10 17.32
C THR A 9 -0.04 -3.92 16.50
N VAL A 10 0.91 -3.15 17.02
CA VAL A 10 1.57 -2.05 16.30
C VAL A 10 2.31 -2.54 15.06
N THR A 11 3.00 -3.69 15.13
CA THR A 11 3.61 -4.31 13.93
C THR A 11 2.54 -4.59 12.86
N GLY A 12 1.39 -5.15 13.25
CA GLY A 12 0.26 -5.37 12.34
C GLY A 12 -0.25 -4.07 11.71
N VAL A 13 -0.42 -3.01 12.50
CA VAL A 13 -0.81 -1.68 12.01
C VAL A 13 0.23 -1.11 11.06
N CYS A 14 1.52 -1.25 11.34
CA CYS A 14 2.60 -0.80 10.47
C CYS A 14 2.57 -1.52 9.11
N VAL A 15 2.30 -2.82 9.08
CA VAL A 15 2.14 -3.58 7.83
C VAL A 15 0.92 -3.08 7.05
N VAL A 16 -0.22 -2.90 7.71
CA VAL A 16 -1.44 -2.34 7.08
C VAL A 16 -1.16 -0.93 6.54
N TYR A 17 -0.52 -0.06 7.31
CA TYR A 17 -0.15 1.29 6.89
C TYR A 17 0.76 1.30 5.65
N GLU A 18 1.78 0.44 5.60
CA GLU A 18 2.65 0.28 4.44
C GLU A 18 1.88 -0.22 3.21
N LEU A 19 0.92 -1.13 3.40
CA LEU A 19 0.08 -1.63 2.31
C LEU A 19 -0.93 -0.60 1.78
N PHE A 20 -1.48 0.27 2.63
CA PHE A 20 -2.56 1.19 2.23
C PHE A 20 -2.08 2.62 2.00
N VAL A 21 -1.41 3.21 2.98
CA VAL A 21 -1.09 4.64 2.97
C VAL A 21 0.18 4.87 2.17
N ALA A 22 1.22 4.07 2.39
CA ALA A 22 2.45 4.20 1.62
C ALA A 22 2.23 3.87 0.13
N GLN A 23 1.43 2.84 -0.19
CA GLN A 23 1.10 2.51 -1.59
C GLN A 23 0.21 3.56 -2.26
N LYS A 24 -0.82 4.10 -1.58
CA LYS A 24 -1.69 5.14 -2.14
C LYS A 24 -0.97 6.47 -2.33
N ARG A 25 -0.12 6.89 -1.39
CA ARG A 25 0.72 8.10 -1.55
C ARG A 25 1.76 7.94 -2.65
N ARG A 26 2.33 6.75 -2.84
CA ARG A 26 3.23 6.42 -3.97
C ARG A 26 2.50 6.44 -5.32
N SER A 27 1.20 6.15 -5.35
CA SER A 27 0.38 6.14 -6.57
C SER A 27 -0.11 7.53 -7.00
N SER A 28 -0.22 8.50 -6.09
CA SER A 28 -0.76 9.85 -6.38
C SER A 28 0.24 10.99 -6.24
N GLY A 29 1.33 10.82 -5.49
CA GLY A 29 2.35 11.85 -5.29
C GLY A 29 3.72 11.31 -5.66
N GLY A 30 4.35 11.89 -6.69
CA GLY A 30 5.80 11.77 -6.85
C GLY A 30 6.45 12.37 -5.60
N ILE A 31 6.90 11.51 -4.69
CA ILE A 31 7.52 11.93 -3.43
C ILE A 31 8.95 11.40 -3.42
N SER A 32 9.86 12.31 -3.78
CA SER A 32 11.14 12.49 -3.09
C SER A 32 10.83 12.96 -1.67
N ARG A 33 11.34 12.29 -0.63
CA ARG A 33 12.69 12.53 -0.11
C ARG A 33 12.96 11.70 1.16
N TRP A 34 14.16 11.13 1.18
CA TRP A 34 15.08 10.79 2.29
C TRP A 34 14.56 10.35 3.67
N SER A 35 14.99 9.23 4.29
CA SER A 35 16.27 8.50 4.38
C SER A 35 17.09 8.82 5.63
N TRP A 36 16.97 7.92 6.60
CA TRP A 36 18.03 7.59 7.56
C TRP A 36 18.53 6.14 7.34
N VAL A 37 17.96 5.42 6.36
CA VAL A 37 18.21 3.98 6.12
C VAL A 37 19.09 3.71 4.90
N ASP A 38 19.24 4.65 3.96
CA ASP A 38 20.13 4.46 2.80
C ASP A 38 21.62 4.65 3.17
N ALA A 39 21.92 5.00 4.42
CA ALA A 39 23.28 5.10 4.95
C ALA A 39 23.93 3.74 5.26
N TRP A 40 23.18 2.61 5.22
CA TRP A 40 23.67 1.31 5.72
C TRP A 40 23.75 0.18 4.69
N GLY A 41 23.67 0.46 3.38
CA GLY A 41 23.65 -0.65 2.41
C GLY A 41 24.00 -0.30 0.98
N LYS A 42 25.21 0.23 0.72
CA LYS A 42 25.84 0.00 -0.59
C LYS A 42 26.43 -1.41 -0.59
N GLY A 43 25.63 -2.37 -1.03
CA GLY A 43 26.03 -3.76 -1.19
C GLY A 43 25.29 -4.39 -2.36
N SER A 44 26.06 -4.75 -3.38
CA SER A 44 25.69 -5.43 -4.61
C SER A 44 24.67 -6.58 -4.48
N GLY A 45 23.76 -6.66 -5.47
CA GLY A 45 23.38 -7.95 -6.09
C GLY A 45 22.29 -8.80 -5.42
N TRP A 46 21.01 -8.54 -5.80
CA TRP A 46 19.94 -9.53 -6.09
C TRP A 46 18.59 -8.79 -6.18
N GLY A 47 18.44 -7.99 -7.24
CA GLY A 47 17.22 -7.22 -7.49
C GLY A 47 16.19 -8.04 -8.25
N CYS A 48 15.56 -9.03 -7.63
CA CYS A 48 14.27 -9.51 -8.14
C CYS A 48 13.23 -8.41 -7.83
N ALA A 49 12.46 -7.99 -8.83
CA ALA A 49 11.44 -6.96 -8.74
C ALA A 49 10.21 -7.34 -7.87
N CYS A 50 10.41 -8.18 -6.85
CA CYS A 50 9.58 -8.23 -5.66
C CYS A 50 9.79 -6.90 -4.91
N GLY A 51 9.05 -5.89 -5.37
CA GLY A 51 9.33 -4.46 -5.16
C GLY A 51 9.54 -4.05 -3.71
N GLU A 52 10.17 -2.89 -3.53
CA GLU A 52 10.51 -2.21 -2.27
C GLU A 52 9.54 -2.45 -1.08
N ALA A 53 8.23 -2.52 -1.32
CA ALA A 53 7.23 -2.89 -0.32
C ALA A 53 7.44 -4.29 0.29
N ALA A 54 7.77 -5.31 -0.52
CA ALA A 54 8.11 -6.64 -0.04
C ALA A 54 9.38 -6.62 0.82
N ARG A 55 10.38 -5.79 0.47
CA ARG A 55 11.56 -5.57 1.31
C ARG A 55 11.20 -4.92 2.64
N ARG A 56 10.37 -3.88 2.66
CA ARG A 56 9.91 -3.22 3.90
C ARG A 56 9.10 -4.15 4.79
N VAL A 57 8.16 -4.91 4.21
CA VAL A 57 7.40 -5.93 4.94
C VAL A 57 8.35 -7.00 5.49
N ALA A 58 9.32 -7.47 4.69
CA ALA A 58 10.32 -8.42 5.15
C ALA A 58 11.17 -7.84 6.30
N THR A 59 11.60 -6.58 6.22
CA THR A 59 12.34 -5.90 7.30
C THR A 59 11.51 -5.84 8.59
N VAL A 60 10.23 -5.47 8.51
CA VAL A 60 9.33 -5.42 9.66
C VAL A 60 9.11 -6.81 10.26
N CYS A 61 8.91 -7.84 9.42
CA CYS A 61 8.79 -9.23 9.86
C CYS A 61 10.08 -9.72 10.54
N CYS A 62 11.24 -9.53 9.92
CA CYS A 62 12.53 -9.94 10.45
C CYS A 62 12.85 -9.22 11.77
N ALA A 63 12.60 -7.91 11.85
CA ALA A 63 12.79 -7.15 13.09
C ALA A 63 11.86 -7.66 14.20
N THR A 64 10.60 -7.96 13.88
CA THR A 64 9.65 -8.53 14.85
C THR A 64 10.09 -9.90 15.34
N LEU A 65 10.53 -10.78 14.44
CA LEU A 65 11.06 -12.11 14.80
C LEU A 65 12.33 -12.01 15.65
N ALA A 66 13.26 -11.11 15.30
CA ALA A 66 14.48 -10.89 16.07
C ALA A 66 14.16 -10.38 17.49
N LEU A 67 13.23 -9.42 17.62
CA LEU A 67 12.77 -8.93 18.92
C LEU A 67 12.06 -10.02 19.73
N LEU A 68 11.28 -10.89 19.09
CA LEU A 68 10.63 -12.02 19.75
C LEU A 68 11.66 -13.05 20.23
N ALA A 69 12.65 -13.37 19.39
CA ALA A 69 13.74 -14.28 19.73
C ALA A 69 14.59 -13.74 20.89
N ALA A 70 14.97 -12.46 20.83
CA ALA A 70 15.68 -11.78 21.92
C ALA A 70 14.87 -11.81 23.22
N ARG A 71 13.55 -11.59 23.14
CA ARG A 71 12.65 -11.69 24.29
C ARG A 71 12.63 -13.10 24.87
N LEU A 72 12.48 -14.13 24.04
CA LEU A 72 12.48 -15.53 24.48
C LEU A 72 13.83 -15.91 25.11
N HIS A 73 14.93 -15.40 24.55
CA HIS A 73 16.27 -15.62 25.08
C HIS A 73 16.44 -14.98 26.47
N VAL A 74 16.01 -13.73 26.64
CA VAL A 74 16.03 -13.03 27.94
C VAL A 74 15.12 -13.70 28.97
N MET A 75 13.99 -14.29 28.54
CA MET A 75 13.09 -15.07 29.42
C MET A 75 13.63 -16.46 29.77
N GLY A 76 14.90 -16.77 29.48
CA GLY A 76 15.53 -18.04 29.83
C GLY A 76 15.10 -19.22 28.96
N ALA A 77 14.50 -18.96 27.79
CA ALA A 77 13.97 -19.95 26.85
C ALA A 77 12.98 -20.98 27.45
N GLN A 78 12.46 -20.72 28.65
CA GLN A 78 11.40 -21.51 29.27
C GLN A 78 10.06 -20.88 28.92
N LEU A 79 9.15 -21.68 28.37
CA LEU A 79 7.79 -21.20 28.11
C LEU A 79 7.10 -20.93 29.45
N PRO A 80 6.55 -19.73 29.67
CA PRO A 80 5.78 -19.46 30.87
C PRO A 80 4.58 -20.40 30.93
N VAL A 81 4.43 -21.11 32.05
CA VAL A 81 3.26 -21.94 32.32
C VAL A 81 2.14 -21.01 32.78
N PHE A 82 1.15 -20.81 31.92
CA PHE A 82 -0.01 -20.01 32.28
C PHE A 82 -0.97 -20.83 33.14
N THR A 83 -1.33 -20.29 34.29
CA THR A 83 -2.41 -20.88 35.08
C THR A 83 -3.77 -20.56 34.45
N ARG A 84 -4.83 -21.26 34.87
CA ARG A 84 -6.20 -20.92 34.43
C ARG A 84 -6.63 -19.52 34.88
N PHE A 85 -6.00 -18.99 35.92
CA PHE A 85 -6.23 -17.64 36.41
C PHE A 85 -5.57 -16.58 35.51
N ASP A 86 -4.36 -16.87 35.01
CA ASP A 86 -3.61 -15.95 34.15
C ASP A 86 -4.13 -15.90 32.71
N ASN A 87 -4.61 -17.03 32.19
CA ASN A 87 -5.19 -17.12 30.85
C ASN A 87 -6.38 -18.08 30.85
N PRO A 88 -7.56 -17.61 31.27
CA PRO A 88 -8.74 -18.45 31.35
C PRO A 88 -9.24 -18.88 29.96
N ALA A 89 -8.97 -18.09 28.91
CA ALA A 89 -9.29 -18.45 27.53
C ALA A 89 -8.46 -19.65 27.03
N GLY A 90 -7.17 -19.68 27.33
CA GLY A 90 -6.27 -20.80 26.98
C GLY A 90 -6.68 -22.11 27.65
N ALA A 91 -7.19 -22.03 28.89
CA ALA A 91 -7.67 -23.18 29.64
C ALA A 91 -9.11 -23.62 29.27
N ALA A 92 -9.83 -22.84 28.47
CA ALA A 92 -11.21 -23.14 28.11
C ALA A 92 -11.33 -24.23 27.04
N GLN A 93 -12.49 -24.90 27.03
CA GLN A 93 -12.85 -25.84 25.97
C GLN A 93 -13.44 -25.10 24.76
N PRO A 94 -13.38 -25.69 23.55
CA PRO A 94 -14.16 -25.23 22.41
C PRO A 94 -15.67 -25.22 22.73
N PRO A 95 -16.45 -24.26 22.21
CA PRO A 95 -16.04 -23.20 21.29
C PRO A 95 -15.43 -21.97 21.98
N ALA A 96 -15.56 -21.86 23.31
CA ALA A 96 -15.27 -20.63 24.04
C ALA A 96 -13.82 -20.14 23.87
N ARG A 97 -12.88 -21.08 23.84
CA ARG A 97 -11.47 -20.81 23.56
C ARG A 97 -11.27 -20.09 22.22
N HIS A 98 -11.81 -20.67 21.14
CA HIS A 98 -11.61 -20.15 19.80
C HIS A 98 -12.33 -18.82 19.58
N LEU A 99 -13.56 -18.69 20.08
CA LEU A 99 -14.32 -17.44 20.01
C LEU A 99 -13.60 -16.30 20.72
N THR A 100 -13.09 -16.57 21.91
CA THR A 100 -12.38 -15.56 22.68
C THR A 100 -11.07 -15.17 21.99
N PHE A 101 -10.28 -16.13 21.50
CA PHE A 101 -9.05 -15.82 20.74
C PHE A 101 -9.32 -15.05 19.44
N ALA A 102 -10.41 -15.36 18.73
CA ALA A 102 -10.81 -14.63 17.54
C ALA A 102 -11.24 -13.19 17.84
N TYR A 103 -11.81 -12.94 19.02
CA TYR A 103 -12.24 -11.61 19.46
C TYR A 103 -11.08 -10.70 19.93
N LEU A 104 -9.99 -11.27 20.46
CA LEU A 104 -8.87 -10.49 20.99
C LEU A 104 -8.25 -9.48 20.00
N PRO A 105 -8.07 -9.79 18.71
CA PRO A 105 -7.63 -8.79 17.74
C PRO A 105 -8.58 -7.58 17.65
N ALA A 106 -9.90 -7.80 17.70
CA ALA A 106 -10.89 -6.72 17.67
C ALA A 106 -10.85 -5.88 18.95
N LEU A 107 -10.71 -6.53 20.12
CA LEU A 107 -10.50 -5.84 21.39
C LEU A 107 -9.22 -5.01 21.38
N ASN A 108 -8.11 -5.55 20.88
CA ASN A 108 -6.85 -4.85 20.78
C ASN A 108 -6.92 -3.67 19.79
N ALA A 109 -7.62 -3.82 18.67
CA ALA A 109 -7.84 -2.72 17.72
C ALA A 109 -8.64 -1.58 18.37
N TRP A 110 -9.63 -1.90 19.22
CA TRP A 110 -10.38 -0.91 19.98
C TRP A 110 -9.50 -0.16 21.01
N LEU A 111 -8.61 -0.86 21.71
CA LEU A 111 -7.67 -0.24 22.66
C LEU A 111 -6.70 0.75 21.99
N LEU A 112 -6.37 0.52 20.72
CA LEU A 112 -5.56 1.48 19.96
C LEU A 112 -6.32 2.78 19.66
N THR A 113 -7.65 2.73 19.57
CA THR A 113 -8.48 3.92 19.32
C THR A 113 -8.86 4.64 20.61
N LEU A 114 -9.07 3.91 21.72
CA LEU A 114 -9.47 4.43 23.02
C LEU A 114 -8.78 3.64 24.14
N PRO A 115 -7.70 4.17 24.73
CA PRO A 115 -6.93 3.48 25.76
C PRO A 115 -7.56 3.62 27.16
N GLU A 116 -8.87 3.40 27.31
CA GLU A 116 -9.57 3.63 28.58
C GLU A 116 -9.60 2.43 29.53
N ALA A 117 -9.36 1.20 29.04
CA ALA A 117 -9.48 0.01 29.88
C ALA A 117 -8.61 -1.16 29.40
N LEU A 118 -7.30 -1.17 29.75
CA LEU A 118 -6.55 -2.43 29.86
C LEU A 118 -5.25 -2.26 30.67
N CYS A 119 -5.37 -2.23 32.00
CA CYS A 119 -4.22 -2.35 32.91
C CYS A 119 -4.04 -3.79 33.45
N CYS A 120 -4.97 -4.72 33.17
CA CYS A 120 -4.86 -6.14 33.52
C CYS A 120 -5.27 -7.03 32.34
N ASP A 121 -4.32 -7.83 31.81
CA ASP A 121 -4.44 -8.60 30.56
C ASP A 121 -5.61 -9.62 30.57
N TRP A 122 -5.87 -10.26 31.70
CA TRP A 122 -6.94 -11.25 31.91
C TRP A 122 -7.35 -11.39 33.38
N THR A 123 -6.41 -11.08 34.27
CA THR A 123 -6.58 -11.08 35.72
C THR A 123 -7.79 -10.26 36.11
N MET A 124 -8.47 -10.65 37.19
CA MET A 124 -9.70 -10.01 37.68
C MET A 124 -10.89 -10.12 36.71
N GLY A 125 -10.81 -10.93 35.66
CA GLY A 125 -11.91 -11.14 34.72
C GLY A 125 -12.21 -9.93 33.83
N THR A 126 -11.21 -9.08 33.60
CA THR A 126 -11.30 -7.92 32.70
C THR A 126 -11.69 -8.30 31.27
N VAL A 127 -11.27 -9.48 30.81
CA VAL A 127 -11.67 -10.06 29.52
C VAL A 127 -12.53 -11.30 29.77
N ALA A 128 -13.85 -11.12 29.71
CA ALA A 128 -14.80 -12.22 29.89
C ALA A 128 -14.81 -13.16 28.66
N LEU A 129 -14.83 -14.47 28.88
CA LEU A 129 -14.87 -15.46 27.79
C LEU A 129 -16.16 -15.35 26.96
N LEU A 130 -16.02 -15.51 25.65
CA LEU A 130 -17.15 -15.64 24.74
C LEU A 130 -17.54 -17.11 24.69
N LYS A 131 -18.66 -17.48 25.33
CA LYS A 131 -19.07 -18.89 25.45
C LYS A 131 -19.91 -19.38 24.27
N THR A 132 -20.56 -18.46 23.55
CA THR A 132 -21.51 -18.80 22.48
C THR A 132 -21.29 -17.94 21.24
N TRP A 133 -21.72 -18.47 20.09
CA TRP A 133 -21.66 -17.77 18.80
C TRP A 133 -22.56 -16.52 18.74
N ARG A 134 -23.61 -16.49 19.56
CA ARG A 134 -24.61 -15.40 19.59
C ARG A 134 -24.18 -14.22 20.47
N ASP A 135 -22.98 -14.28 21.05
CA ASP A 135 -22.43 -13.18 21.81
C ASP A 135 -22.25 -11.96 20.88
N PRO A 136 -22.81 -10.78 21.22
CA PRO A 136 -22.73 -9.59 20.37
C PRO A 136 -21.28 -9.15 20.10
N ARG A 137 -20.34 -9.50 20.98
CA ARG A 137 -18.91 -9.21 20.79
C ARG A 137 -18.33 -9.88 19.54
N ASN A 138 -18.92 -10.98 19.06
CA ASN A 138 -18.54 -11.60 17.79
C ASN A 138 -18.80 -10.69 16.58
N LEU A 139 -19.69 -9.69 16.70
CA LEU A 139 -19.89 -8.69 15.64
C LEU A 139 -18.64 -7.82 15.45
N ALA A 140 -17.93 -7.48 16.53
CA ALA A 140 -16.68 -6.73 16.44
C ALA A 140 -15.59 -7.56 15.73
N THR A 141 -15.52 -8.86 16.02
CA THR A 141 -14.65 -9.81 15.32
C THR A 141 -14.97 -9.85 13.82
N LEU A 142 -16.25 -9.99 13.48
CA LEU A 142 -16.71 -10.04 12.09
C LEU A 142 -16.39 -8.73 11.36
N ALA A 143 -16.66 -7.59 11.99
CA ALA A 143 -16.37 -6.27 11.43
C ALA A 143 -14.88 -6.10 11.13
N LEU A 144 -14.00 -6.48 12.06
CA LEU A 144 -12.55 -6.42 11.84
C LEU A 144 -12.12 -7.29 10.66
N VAL A 145 -12.62 -8.52 10.57
CA VAL A 145 -12.32 -9.43 9.46
C VAL A 145 -12.81 -8.85 8.13
N ILE A 146 -14.02 -8.31 8.07
CA ILE A 146 -14.56 -7.66 6.87
C ILE A 146 -13.66 -6.49 6.45
N ILE A 147 -13.23 -5.64 7.39
CA ILE A 147 -12.34 -4.51 7.11
C ILE A 147 -11.01 -5.00 6.53
N ILE A 148 -10.37 -6.00 7.15
CA ILE A 148 -9.08 -6.53 6.68
C ILE A 148 -9.23 -7.16 5.29
N VAL A 149 -10.28 -7.95 5.05
CA VAL A 149 -10.52 -8.60 3.75
C VAL A 149 -10.82 -7.56 2.67
N ALA A 150 -11.72 -6.61 2.94
CA ALA A 150 -12.06 -5.54 2.01
C ALA A 150 -10.84 -4.70 1.65
N ALA A 151 -10.04 -4.35 2.66
CA ALA A 151 -8.80 -3.62 2.46
C ALA A 151 -7.82 -4.45 1.60
N THR A 152 -7.63 -5.74 1.90
CA THR A 152 -6.76 -6.62 1.10
C THR A 152 -7.21 -6.71 -0.36
N ILE A 153 -8.51 -6.90 -0.61
CA ILE A 153 -9.08 -6.92 -1.97
C ILE A 153 -8.85 -5.58 -2.67
N HIS A 154 -9.06 -4.46 -1.98
CA HIS A 154 -8.83 -3.13 -2.53
C HIS A 154 -7.36 -2.90 -2.91
N ALA A 155 -6.42 -3.33 -2.06
CA ALA A 155 -4.98 -3.26 -2.35
C ALA A 155 -4.61 -4.10 -3.59
N LEU A 156 -5.12 -5.34 -3.66
CA LEU A 156 -4.85 -6.23 -4.80
C LEU A 156 -5.43 -5.69 -6.12
N ARG A 157 -6.66 -5.15 -6.11
CA ARG A 157 -7.29 -4.56 -7.30
C ARG A 157 -6.57 -3.30 -7.77
N THR A 158 -6.18 -2.42 -6.85
CA THR A 158 -5.43 -1.21 -7.20
C THR A 158 -4.10 -1.57 -7.85
N ARG A 159 -3.43 -2.61 -7.33
CA ARG A 159 -2.15 -3.08 -7.86
C ARG A 159 -2.29 -3.73 -9.23
N SER A 160 -3.32 -4.55 -9.46
CA SER A 160 -3.57 -5.17 -10.77
C SER A 160 -3.93 -4.14 -11.84
N SER A 161 -4.76 -3.14 -11.50
CA SER A 161 -5.07 -2.02 -12.39
C SER A 161 -3.82 -1.21 -12.76
N ALA A 162 -2.95 -0.91 -11.79
CA ALA A 162 -1.69 -0.20 -12.04
C ALA A 162 -0.74 -1.00 -12.95
N LEU A 163 -0.62 -2.32 -12.75
CA LEU A 163 0.19 -3.19 -13.61
C LEU A 163 -0.38 -3.31 -15.02
N SER A 164 -1.70 -3.47 -15.15
CA SER A 164 -2.38 -3.51 -16.46
C SER A 164 -2.17 -2.21 -17.23
N MET A 165 -2.28 -1.06 -16.57
CA MET A 165 -2.07 0.25 -17.20
C MET A 165 -0.62 0.43 -17.69
N ARG A 166 0.37 -0.05 -16.93
CA ARG A 166 1.78 -0.07 -17.37
C ARG A 166 2.00 -0.94 -18.61
N GLY A 167 1.38 -2.13 -18.66
CA GLY A 167 1.43 -3.01 -19.83
C GLY A 167 0.83 -2.35 -21.08
N LYS A 168 -0.32 -1.68 -20.92
CA LYS A 168 -0.98 -0.94 -22.01
C LYS A 168 -0.13 0.23 -22.53
N LEU A 169 0.55 0.97 -21.66
CA LEU A 169 1.46 2.05 -22.07
C LEU A 169 2.68 1.53 -22.84
N ALA A 170 3.28 0.42 -22.41
CA ALA A 170 4.39 -0.20 -23.13
C ALA A 170 3.96 -0.72 -24.52
N ALA A 171 2.80 -1.36 -24.60
CA ALA A 171 2.23 -1.80 -25.87
C ALA A 171 1.91 -0.62 -26.80
N ALA A 172 1.29 0.45 -26.27
CA ALA A 172 0.99 1.66 -27.03
C ALA A 172 2.25 2.32 -27.59
N GLU A 173 3.34 2.39 -26.83
CA GLU A 173 4.61 2.90 -27.32
C GLU A 173 5.17 2.07 -28.48
N HIS A 174 5.14 0.75 -28.36
CA HIS A 174 5.62 -0.15 -29.40
C HIS A 174 4.83 0.00 -30.71
N CYS A 175 3.49 0.04 -30.61
CA CYS A 175 2.62 0.25 -31.77
C CYS A 175 2.86 1.62 -32.44
N LEU A 176 2.93 2.70 -31.65
CA LEU A 176 3.18 4.04 -32.17
C LEU A 176 4.59 4.20 -32.75
N ALA A 177 5.60 3.52 -32.19
CA ALA A 177 6.95 3.52 -32.75
C ALA A 177 7.01 2.83 -34.11
N ARG A 178 6.30 1.70 -34.27
CA ARG A 178 6.19 1.01 -35.56
C ARG A 178 5.43 1.85 -36.60
N ALA A 179 4.33 2.47 -36.19
CA ALA A 179 3.56 3.36 -37.06
C ALA A 179 4.39 4.58 -37.51
N ALA A 180 5.18 5.17 -36.61
CA ALA A 180 6.08 6.29 -36.93
C ALA A 180 7.21 5.90 -37.90
N ALA A 181 7.64 4.63 -37.90
CA ALA A 181 8.63 4.13 -38.86
C ALA A 181 8.04 3.94 -40.27
N LEU A 182 6.76 3.59 -40.38
CA LEU A 182 6.06 3.41 -41.66
C LEU A 182 5.65 4.74 -42.30
N ALA A 183 5.26 5.73 -41.48
CA ALA A 183 4.83 7.05 -41.92
C ALA A 183 5.62 8.15 -41.19
N PRO A 184 6.88 8.41 -41.58
CA PRO A 184 7.74 9.36 -40.87
C PRO A 184 7.29 10.82 -41.01
N HIS A 185 6.48 11.15 -42.01
CA HIS A 185 5.95 12.49 -42.25
C HIS A 185 4.66 12.79 -41.46
N GLU A 186 4.05 11.79 -40.80
CA GLU A 186 2.81 11.95 -40.04
C GLU A 186 3.05 12.55 -38.65
N HIS A 187 2.85 13.87 -38.53
CA HIS A 187 3.05 14.62 -37.29
C HIS A 187 2.13 14.17 -36.14
N TYR A 188 0.94 13.65 -36.45
CA TYR A 188 0.00 13.15 -35.44
C TYR A 188 0.57 11.97 -34.65
N ILE A 189 1.19 11.02 -35.36
CA ILE A 189 1.76 9.79 -34.79
C ILE A 189 2.98 10.13 -33.94
N GLN A 190 3.86 11.02 -34.43
CA GLN A 190 5.03 11.49 -33.69
C GLN A 190 4.63 12.18 -32.37
N ARG A 191 3.60 13.03 -32.40
CA ARG A 191 3.09 13.72 -31.21
C ARG A 191 2.54 12.74 -30.18
N HIS A 192 1.76 11.74 -30.61
CA HIS A 192 1.23 10.72 -29.70
C HIS A 192 2.32 9.83 -29.12
N LEU A 193 3.32 9.45 -29.93
CA LEU A 193 4.47 8.69 -29.46
C LEU A 193 5.25 9.46 -28.39
N ALA A 194 5.44 10.77 -28.57
CA ALA A 194 6.09 11.63 -27.57
C ALA A 194 5.31 11.69 -26.26
N VAL A 195 3.97 11.81 -26.32
CA VAL A 195 3.10 11.80 -25.12
C VAL A 195 3.18 10.46 -24.38
N VAL A 196 3.11 9.34 -25.10
CA VAL A 196 3.20 8.00 -24.49
C VAL A 196 4.57 7.76 -23.88
N ARG A 197 5.65 8.13 -24.57
CA ARG A 197 7.03 8.07 -24.06
C ARG A 197 7.20 8.94 -22.82
N ALA A 198 6.69 10.17 -22.82
CA ALA A 198 6.72 11.06 -21.67
C ALA A 198 5.96 10.48 -20.47
N ARG A 199 4.79 9.85 -20.70
CA ARG A 199 4.04 9.16 -19.65
C ARG A 199 4.75 7.92 -19.12
N ARG A 200 5.42 7.15 -19.99
CA ARG A 200 6.23 5.98 -19.58
C ARG A 200 7.48 6.43 -18.81
N GLN A 201 8.15 7.49 -19.24
CA GLN A 201 9.28 8.08 -18.54
C GLN A 201 8.87 8.70 -17.21
N ALA A 202 7.74 9.40 -17.12
CA ALA A 202 7.21 9.88 -15.85
C ALA A 202 6.88 8.73 -14.87
N GLN A 203 6.60 7.52 -15.39
CA GLN A 203 6.43 6.32 -14.57
C GLN A 203 7.75 5.60 -14.23
N ALA A 204 8.84 5.88 -14.94
CA ALA A 204 10.14 5.22 -14.81
C ALA A 204 11.25 6.11 -14.20
N ALA A 205 11.11 7.44 -14.27
CA ALA A 205 12.09 8.40 -13.81
C ALA A 205 12.02 8.58 -12.27
N PRO A 206 13.17 8.69 -11.59
CA PRO A 206 13.22 9.18 -10.22
C PRO A 206 12.81 10.67 -10.19
N PRO A 207 12.18 11.14 -9.11
CA PRO A 207 11.65 12.50 -9.03
C PRO A 207 12.77 13.56 -9.05
N SER A 208 12.63 14.58 -9.88
CA SER A 208 13.48 15.78 -9.88
C SER A 208 12.99 16.79 -8.83
N ASP A 209 13.90 17.24 -7.95
CA ASP A 209 13.63 17.94 -6.68
C ASP A 209 13.48 19.50 -6.79
N THR A 210 13.23 20.08 -7.97
CA THR A 210 13.10 21.54 -8.12
C THR A 210 11.64 22.01 -8.00
N PRO A 211 11.27 22.82 -6.98
CA PRO A 211 9.96 23.46 -6.94
C PRO A 211 9.83 24.47 -8.10
N PRO A 212 8.67 24.56 -8.77
CA PRO A 212 8.47 25.56 -9.80
C PRO A 212 8.43 26.96 -9.16
N ASN A 213 9.31 27.84 -9.64
CA ASN A 213 9.34 29.25 -9.27
C ASN A 213 7.98 29.91 -9.63
N PRO A 214 7.25 30.52 -8.66
CA PRO A 214 5.89 31.03 -8.89
C PRO A 214 5.79 32.14 -9.93
N ALA A 215 6.91 32.72 -10.40
CA ALA A 215 6.91 33.75 -11.43
C ALA A 215 6.74 33.20 -12.88
N HIS A 216 6.90 31.89 -13.11
CA HIS A 216 6.83 31.30 -14.47
C HIS A 216 5.67 30.30 -14.69
N SER A 217 4.88 29.99 -13.66
CA SER A 217 3.81 28.97 -13.73
C SER A 217 2.44 29.52 -14.16
N ALA A 218 2.21 30.83 -14.04
CA ALA A 218 0.94 31.45 -14.44
C ALA A 218 0.74 31.46 -15.97
N THR A 219 1.81 31.65 -16.73
CA THR A 219 1.78 31.63 -18.21
C THR A 219 1.69 30.20 -18.76
N ALA A 220 2.45 29.25 -18.19
CA ALA A 220 2.46 27.87 -18.69
C ALA A 220 1.16 27.09 -18.43
N THR A 221 0.50 27.30 -17.28
CA THR A 221 -0.74 26.59 -16.96
C THR A 221 -1.91 27.08 -17.82
N THR A 222 -1.88 28.36 -18.20
CA THR A 222 -2.87 29.00 -19.09
C THR A 222 -2.63 28.59 -20.56
N GLU A 223 -1.37 28.53 -21.01
CA GLU A 223 -1.02 28.02 -22.35
C GLU A 223 -1.33 26.53 -22.53
N VAL A 224 -1.04 25.68 -21.53
CA VAL A 224 -1.35 24.24 -21.62
C VAL A 224 -2.87 24.05 -21.70
N ARG A 225 -3.66 24.76 -20.88
CA ARG A 225 -5.12 24.67 -20.89
C ARG A 225 -5.74 25.26 -22.16
N ALA A 226 -5.16 26.32 -22.73
CA ALA A 226 -5.54 26.85 -24.05
C ALA A 226 -5.22 25.88 -25.20
N ARG A 227 -4.11 25.12 -25.10
CA ARG A 227 -3.67 24.17 -26.13
C ARG A 227 -4.52 22.89 -26.22
N TRP A 228 -5.29 22.56 -25.19
CA TRP A 228 -6.22 21.40 -25.20
C TRP A 228 -7.61 21.74 -25.76
N ASN A 229 -7.98 23.03 -25.85
CA ASN A 229 -9.28 23.46 -26.38
C ASN A 229 -9.26 23.81 -27.88
N TYR A 230 -8.11 23.66 -28.55
CA TYR A 230 -8.01 23.82 -30.00
C TYR A 230 -8.25 22.48 -30.68
N ILE A 231 -9.47 22.24 -31.17
CA ILE A 231 -9.73 21.27 -32.24
C ILE A 231 -9.28 21.97 -33.53
N PRO A 232 -8.15 21.59 -34.16
CA PRO A 232 -7.83 22.13 -35.47
C PRO A 232 -8.89 21.60 -36.43
N GLN A 233 -9.64 22.50 -37.07
CA GLN A 233 -10.36 22.08 -38.27
C GLN A 233 -9.32 21.59 -39.27
N GLN A 234 -9.57 20.40 -39.82
CA GLN A 234 -8.73 19.78 -40.82
C GLN A 234 -8.70 20.71 -42.05
N PRO A 235 -7.53 21.04 -42.63
CA PRO A 235 -7.50 21.82 -43.86
C PRO A 235 -8.27 21.07 -44.95
N PRO A 236 -8.98 21.79 -45.85
CA PRO A 236 -9.78 21.17 -46.89
C PRO A 236 -8.91 20.28 -47.78
N ASP A 237 -9.45 19.13 -48.17
CA ASP A 237 -8.74 18.13 -48.98
C ASP A 237 -8.47 18.72 -50.38
N PRO A 238 -7.21 18.77 -50.85
CA PRO A 238 -6.88 19.29 -52.18
C PRO A 238 -7.46 18.45 -53.34
N HIS A 239 -8.09 17.30 -53.06
CA HIS A 239 -8.74 16.45 -54.06
C HIS A 239 -10.28 16.46 -54.01
N GLU A 240 -10.89 17.30 -53.17
CA GLU A 240 -12.34 17.49 -53.15
C GLU A 240 -12.72 18.51 -54.25
N THR A 241 -12.95 18.02 -55.47
CA THR A 241 -13.61 18.81 -56.52
C THR A 241 -15.10 18.85 -56.22
N ASP A 242 -15.63 20.04 -55.93
CA ASP A 242 -17.06 20.33 -55.90
C ASP A 242 -17.66 20.01 -57.28
N ASP A 243 -18.28 18.84 -57.43
CA ASP A 243 -19.25 18.62 -58.49
C ASP A 243 -20.50 19.44 -58.15
N SER A 244 -20.76 20.46 -58.96
CA SER A 244 -21.90 21.38 -58.87
C SER A 244 -23.24 20.71 -59.22
#